data_AF-A0A7S1EJ23-F1
#
_entry.id   AF-A0A7S1EJ23-F1
#
_cell.length_a   1.000
_cell.length_b   1.000
_cell.length_c   1.000
_cell.angle_alpha   90.00
_cell.angle_beta   90.00
_cell.angle_gamma   90.00
#
_symmetry.space_group_name_H-M   'P 1'
#
loop_
_entity.id
_entity.type
_entity.pdbx_description
1 polymer ?
#
loop_
_entity_poly.entity_id
_entity_poly.type
_entity_poly.pdbx_seq_one_letter_code
_entity_poly.pdbx_strand_id
1 'polypeptide(L)'
;RELKRIPLTLKIYLVGLNTCMHACGAIATLVPVVQVGKWTYWVLGIAIFFMLGGQMYSKEAVLVRTAVKNGTDTDYVLLARFVMVSWTLYPIVWAISDGSRTVDSDIREGLYAFVEALNKLGFLGLFLAITSPPNTPRWLQWTSSVTAAIFGRRRRIEEKSLQLQSTHGSQILEEFETG
;
A
#
# COMPACT_ATOMS: atom_id res chain seq x y z
N ARG A 1 10.59 17.88 -12.92
CA ARG A 1 11.33 16.60 -12.83
C ARG A 1 10.31 15.49 -12.95
N GLU A 2 10.45 14.60 -13.94
CA GLU A 2 9.58 13.43 -14.03
C GLU A 2 9.91 12.46 -12.90
N LEU A 3 8.91 12.07 -12.11
CA LEU A 3 9.08 11.10 -11.02
C LEU A 3 9.35 9.72 -11.62
N LYS A 4 10.43 9.09 -11.18
CA LYS A 4 10.75 7.73 -11.62
C LYS A 4 9.70 6.77 -11.05
N ARG A 5 9.02 6.04 -11.94
CA ARG A 5 8.00 5.07 -11.56
C ARG A 5 8.63 3.71 -11.23
N ILE A 6 8.03 3.04 -10.27
CA ILE A 6 8.34 1.65 -9.93
C ILE A 6 7.81 0.74 -11.05
N PRO A 7 8.61 -0.23 -11.55
CA PRO A 7 8.18 -1.15 -12.60
C PRO A 7 6.96 -1.98 -12.18
N LEU A 8 6.04 -2.24 -13.12
CA LEU A 8 4.81 -2.99 -12.86
C LEU A 8 5.11 -4.39 -12.33
N THR A 9 6.11 -5.08 -12.89
CA THR A 9 6.54 -6.41 -12.48
C THR A 9 6.87 -6.48 -10.99
N LEU A 10 7.54 -5.46 -10.44
CA LEU A 10 7.86 -5.41 -9.02
C LEU A 10 6.60 -5.25 -8.16
N LYS A 11 5.63 -4.43 -8.59
CA LYS A 11 4.37 -4.27 -7.86
C LYS A 11 3.59 -5.59 -7.80
N ILE A 12 3.51 -6.29 -8.92
CA ILE A 12 2.85 -7.61 -9.01
C ILE A 12 3.56 -8.61 -8.10
N TYR A 13 4.89 -8.64 -8.13
CA TYR A 13 5.69 -9.50 -7.27
C TYR A 13 5.43 -9.24 -5.77
N LEU A 14 5.43 -7.97 -5.34
CA LEU A 14 5.18 -7.60 -3.95
C LEU A 14 3.76 -7.95 -3.49
N VAL A 15 2.76 -7.69 -4.33
CA VAL A 15 1.38 -8.10 -4.05
C VAL A 15 1.27 -9.63 -3.98
N GLY A 16 1.95 -10.34 -4.88
CA GLY A 16 2.00 -11.81 -4.88
C GLY A 16 2.60 -12.37 -3.59
N LEU A 17 3.75 -11.85 -3.16
CA LEU A 17 4.36 -12.22 -1.88
C LEU A 17 3.43 -11.94 -0.70
N ASN A 18 2.79 -10.77 -0.66
CA ASN A 18 1.85 -10.42 0.40
C ASN A 18 0.66 -11.38 0.44
N THR A 19 0.10 -11.73 -0.72
CA THR A 19 -0.98 -12.72 -0.83
C THR A 19 -0.53 -14.09 -0.34
N CYS A 20 0.67 -14.56 -0.71
CA CYS A 20 1.22 -15.83 -0.24
C CYS A 20 1.41 -15.85 1.28
N MET A 21 1.88 -14.74 1.87
CA MET A 21 2.00 -14.59 3.32
C MET A 21 0.65 -14.75 4.01
N HIS A 22 -0.39 -14.06 3.52
CA HIS A 22 -1.74 -14.18 4.07
C HIS A 22 -2.35 -15.58 3.86
N ALA A 23 -2.09 -16.21 2.72
CA ALA A 23 -2.53 -17.58 2.46
C ALA A 23 -1.89 -18.56 3.46
N CYS A 24 -0.60 -18.42 3.76
CA CYS A 24 0.06 -19.23 4.79
C CYS A 24 -0.60 -19.04 6.16
N GLY A 25 -0.88 -17.80 6.56
CA GLY A 25 -1.60 -17.50 7.79
C GLY A 25 -3.00 -18.12 7.84
N ALA A 26 -3.76 -18.02 6.74
CA ALA A 26 -5.09 -18.61 6.65
C ALA A 26 -5.06 -20.14 6.77
N ILE A 27 -4.15 -20.81 6.05
CA ILE A 27 -3.95 -22.26 6.16
C ILE A 27 -3.56 -22.63 7.60
N ALA A 28 -2.62 -21.90 8.21
CA ALA A 28 -2.20 -22.15 9.59
C ALA A 28 -3.38 -22.08 10.58
N THR A 29 -4.34 -21.18 10.38
CA THR A 29 -5.55 -21.07 11.23
C THR A 29 -6.48 -22.28 11.06
N LEU A 30 -6.59 -22.81 9.84
CA LEU A 30 -7.47 -23.94 9.51
C LEU A 30 -6.89 -25.29 9.98
N VAL A 31 -5.57 -25.41 10.07
CA VAL A 31 -4.90 -26.65 10.51
C VAL A 31 -5.19 -26.90 12.01
N PRO A 32 -5.63 -28.12 12.39
CA PRO A 32 -5.84 -28.48 13.80
C PRO A 32 -4.55 -28.36 14.64
N VAL A 33 -4.67 -27.94 15.90
CA VAL A 33 -3.51 -27.72 16.81
C VAL A 33 -2.64 -28.95 17.03
N VAL A 34 -3.24 -30.14 16.99
CA VAL A 34 -2.52 -31.42 17.15
C VAL A 34 -1.53 -31.72 16.01
N GLN A 35 -1.60 -30.99 14.89
CA GLN A 35 -0.70 -31.18 13.76
C GLN A 35 0.44 -30.15 13.79
N VAL A 36 1.68 -30.65 13.79
CA VAL A 36 2.92 -29.84 13.69
C VAL A 36 2.88 -28.88 12.49
N GLY A 37 2.15 -29.23 11.42
CA GLY A 37 2.01 -28.43 10.20
C GLY A 37 1.54 -26.99 10.44
N LYS A 38 0.78 -26.72 11.50
CA LYS A 38 0.30 -25.38 11.82
C LYS A 38 1.43 -24.37 12.00
N TRP A 39 2.41 -24.71 12.82
CA TRP A 39 3.55 -23.84 13.10
C TRP A 39 4.48 -23.73 11.89
N THR A 40 4.54 -24.75 11.04
CA THR A 40 5.27 -24.70 9.77
C THR A 40 4.71 -23.61 8.84
N TYR A 41 3.39 -23.56 8.66
CA TYR A 41 2.77 -22.51 7.84
C TYR A 41 2.93 -21.12 8.45
N TRP A 42 2.90 -21.00 9.78
CA TRP A 42 3.18 -19.73 10.46
C TRP A 42 4.63 -19.26 10.25
N VAL A 43 5.61 -20.14 10.44
CA VAL A 43 7.04 -19.83 10.18
C VAL A 43 7.26 -19.47 8.71
N LEU A 44 6.61 -20.19 7.78
CA LEU A 44 6.68 -19.87 6.36
C LEU A 44 6.10 -18.48 6.06
N GLY A 45 4.97 -18.12 6.66
CA GLY A 45 4.39 -16.78 6.57
C GLY A 45 5.36 -15.71 7.09
N ILE A 46 6.02 -15.96 8.22
CA ILE A 46 7.04 -15.06 8.77
C ILE A 46 8.25 -14.92 7.84
N ALA A 47 8.71 -16.01 7.23
CA ALA A 47 9.80 -15.97 6.26
C ALA A 47 9.43 -15.06 5.06
N ILE A 48 8.22 -15.20 4.53
CA ILE A 48 7.72 -14.34 3.44
C ILE A 48 7.59 -12.87 3.91
N PHE A 49 7.14 -12.63 5.14
CA PHE A 49 7.11 -11.29 5.74
C PHE A 49 8.51 -10.65 5.77
N PHE A 50 9.55 -11.39 6.15
CA PHE A 50 10.92 -10.87 6.10
C PHE A 50 11.42 -10.65 4.67
N MET A 51 11.05 -11.49 3.70
CA MET A 51 11.35 -11.25 2.28
C MET A 51 10.72 -9.94 1.78
N LEU A 52 9.46 -9.68 2.13
CA LEU A 52 8.77 -8.41 1.85
C LEU A 52 9.50 -7.24 2.51
N GLY A 53 9.86 -7.36 3.79
CA GLY A 53 10.64 -6.36 4.52
C GLY A 53 11.99 -6.07 3.85
N GLY A 54 12.66 -7.08 3.33
CA GLY A 54 13.89 -6.94 2.54
C GLY A 54 13.67 -6.09 1.29
N GLN A 55 12.56 -6.27 0.57
CA GLN A 55 12.22 -5.45 -0.59
C GLN A 55 11.82 -4.01 -0.24
N MET A 56 11.30 -3.78 0.97
CA MET A 56 10.90 -2.45 1.43
C MET A 56 12.06 -1.66 2.04
N TYR A 57 13.02 -2.32 2.69
CA TYR A 57 14.04 -1.64 3.52
C TYR A 57 15.48 -1.82 3.03
N SER A 58 15.78 -2.82 2.20
CA SER A 58 17.14 -3.01 1.71
C SER A 58 17.58 -1.85 0.84
N LYS A 59 18.79 -1.34 1.07
CA LYS A 59 19.43 -0.29 0.24
C LYS A 59 19.55 -0.70 -1.23
N GLU A 60 19.59 -1.99 -1.49
CA GLU A 60 19.66 -2.53 -2.84
C GLU A 60 18.29 -2.66 -3.51
N ALA A 61 17.22 -2.62 -2.73
CA ALA A 61 15.89 -2.76 -3.25
C ALA A 61 15.51 -1.59 -4.16
N VAL A 62 14.80 -1.92 -5.23
CA VAL A 62 14.37 -0.96 -6.26
C VAL A 62 13.48 0.13 -5.66
N LEU A 63 12.70 -0.17 -4.61
CA LEU A 63 11.84 0.81 -3.94
C LEU A 63 12.65 1.92 -3.26
N VAL A 64 13.62 1.55 -2.41
CA VAL A 64 14.50 2.52 -1.73
C VAL A 64 15.28 3.34 -2.75
N ARG A 65 15.88 2.69 -3.77
CA ARG A 65 16.61 3.38 -4.84
C ARG A 65 15.73 4.35 -5.62
N THR A 66 14.46 4.02 -5.81
CA THR A 66 13.49 4.90 -6.48
C THR A 66 13.12 6.08 -5.59
N ALA A 67 12.92 5.86 -4.29
CA ALA A 67 12.67 6.92 -3.32
C ALA A 67 13.84 7.92 -3.24
N VAL A 68 15.08 7.43 -3.17
CA VAL A 68 16.29 8.28 -3.21
C VAL A 68 16.36 9.10 -4.50
N LYS A 69 16.11 8.48 -5.66
CA LYS A 69 16.10 9.19 -6.95
C LYS A 69 15.03 10.28 -7.04
N ASN A 70 13.91 10.08 -6.35
CA ASN A 70 12.81 11.05 -6.29
C ASN A 70 12.97 12.07 -5.15
N GLY A 71 13.99 11.94 -4.28
CA GLY A 71 14.20 12.81 -3.13
C GLY A 71 13.17 12.63 -2.01
N THR A 72 12.53 11.46 -1.92
CA THR A 72 11.47 11.14 -0.93
C THR A 72 11.89 9.97 -0.03
N ASP A 73 13.20 9.75 0.13
CA ASP A 73 13.76 8.62 0.87
C ASP A 73 13.47 8.67 2.36
N THR A 74 13.54 9.85 2.97
CA THR A 74 13.27 10.03 4.41
C THR A 74 11.82 9.66 4.74
N ASP A 75 10.87 10.21 3.98
CA ASP A 75 9.42 9.93 4.14
C ASP A 75 9.10 8.46 3.84
N TYR A 76 9.70 7.91 2.78
CA TYR A 76 9.54 6.51 2.42
C TYR A 76 10.05 5.57 3.53
N VAL A 77 11.25 5.82 4.06
CA VAL A 77 11.85 5.02 5.13
C VAL A 77 11.01 5.11 6.41
N LEU A 78 10.47 6.28 6.73
CA LEU A 78 9.61 6.46 7.89
C LEU A 78 8.31 5.64 7.76
N LEU A 79 7.63 5.71 6.62
CA LEU A 79 6.44 4.89 6.33
C LEU A 79 6.76 3.39 6.33
N ALA A 80 7.85 2.99 5.67
CA ALA A 80 8.25 1.59 5.59
C ALA A 80 8.57 1.02 6.98
N ARG A 81 9.26 1.79 7.83
CA ARG A 81 9.52 1.42 9.23
C ARG A 81 8.24 1.29 10.03
N PHE A 82 7.31 2.24 9.89
CA PHE A 82 6.01 2.16 10.53
C PHE A 82 5.29 0.86 10.15
N VAL A 83 5.16 0.58 8.85
CA VAL A 83 4.51 -0.64 8.34
C VAL A 83 5.19 -1.90 8.88
N MET A 84 6.53 -1.97 8.85
CA MET A 84 7.24 -3.16 9.34
C MET A 84 7.02 -3.39 10.84
N VAL A 85 7.04 -2.33 11.65
CA VAL A 85 6.83 -2.44 13.10
C VAL A 85 5.38 -2.75 13.43
N SER A 86 4.43 -2.14 12.73
CA SER A 86 3.01 -2.33 13.02
C SER A 86 2.51 -3.69 12.51
N TRP A 87 3.09 -4.20 11.42
CA TRP A 87 2.73 -5.51 10.86
C TRP A 87 3.27 -6.68 11.66
N THR A 88 4.37 -6.54 12.43
CA THR A 88 4.86 -7.62 13.30
C THR A 88 3.89 -7.96 14.43
N LEU A 89 2.95 -7.06 14.76
CA LEU A 89 1.90 -7.34 15.73
C LEU A 89 0.97 -8.45 15.26
N TYR A 90 0.71 -8.61 13.95
CA TYR A 90 -0.16 -9.68 13.45
C TYR A 90 0.35 -11.08 13.78
N PRO A 91 1.59 -11.50 13.43
CA PRO A 91 2.06 -12.83 13.76
C PRO A 91 2.18 -13.05 15.27
N ILE A 92 2.39 -12.01 16.08
CA ILE A 92 2.38 -12.09 17.55
C ILE A 92 0.97 -12.38 18.05
N VAL A 93 -0.02 -11.56 17.67
CA VAL A 93 -1.43 -11.74 18.04
C VAL A 93 -1.92 -13.10 17.56
N TRP A 94 -1.55 -13.51 16.35
CA TRP A 94 -1.90 -14.82 15.83
C TRP A 94 -1.30 -15.95 16.68
N ALA A 95 -0.01 -15.88 17.04
CA ALA A 95 0.65 -16.95 17.81
C ALA A 95 0.01 -17.12 19.21
N ILE A 96 -0.31 -16.02 19.89
CA ILE A 96 -0.94 -16.06 21.21
C ILE A 96 -2.41 -16.46 21.12
N SER A 97 -3.14 -16.08 20.08
CA SER A 97 -4.57 -16.35 19.96
C SER A 97 -4.84 -17.63 19.16
N ASP A 98 -4.91 -17.52 17.84
CA ASP A 98 -5.23 -18.63 16.94
C ASP A 98 -4.25 -19.78 17.08
N GLY A 99 -2.95 -19.47 17.21
CA GLY A 99 -1.82 -20.38 17.39
C GLY A 99 -1.99 -21.28 18.60
N SER A 100 -1.98 -20.69 19.79
CA SER A 100 -2.06 -21.39 21.07
C SER A 100 -3.47 -21.89 21.43
N ARG A 101 -4.53 -21.27 20.88
CA ARG A 101 -5.95 -21.46 21.23
C ARG A 101 -6.25 -21.28 22.73
N THR A 102 -5.52 -20.40 23.41
CA THR A 102 -5.73 -20.12 24.85
C THR A 102 -6.51 -18.83 25.13
N VAL A 103 -6.65 -17.96 24.12
CA VAL A 103 -7.32 -16.66 24.26
C VAL A 103 -8.78 -16.78 23.83
N ASP A 104 -9.68 -16.18 24.63
CA ASP A 104 -11.11 -16.10 24.32
C ASP A 104 -11.37 -15.39 22.97
N SER A 105 -12.46 -15.72 22.29
CA SER A 105 -12.79 -15.13 20.98
C SER A 105 -12.97 -13.61 21.08
N ASP A 106 -13.61 -13.12 22.13
CA ASP A 106 -13.89 -11.68 22.29
C ASP A 106 -12.59 -10.88 22.43
N ILE A 107 -11.64 -11.42 23.20
CA ILE A 107 -10.31 -10.82 23.40
C ILE A 107 -9.51 -10.87 22.11
N ARG A 108 -9.53 -12.01 21.40
CA ARG A 108 -8.85 -12.18 20.11
C ARG A 108 -9.35 -11.16 19.09
N GLU A 109 -10.65 -11.00 18.96
CA GLU A 109 -11.26 -10.04 18.04
C GLU A 109 -10.88 -8.60 18.41
N GLY A 110 -10.90 -8.26 19.71
CA GLY A 110 -10.43 -6.97 20.20
C GLY A 110 -8.96 -6.68 19.88
N LEU A 111 -8.07 -7.68 20.02
CA LEU A 111 -6.65 -7.55 19.68
C LEU A 111 -6.45 -7.28 18.18
N TYR A 112 -7.12 -8.04 17.31
CA TYR A 112 -7.03 -7.80 15.86
C TYR A 112 -7.62 -6.45 15.46
N ALA A 113 -8.75 -6.04 16.06
CA ALA A 113 -9.35 -4.74 15.82
C ALA A 113 -8.41 -3.59 16.23
N PHE A 114 -7.70 -3.73 17.35
CA PHE A 114 -6.69 -2.77 17.78
C PHE A 114 -5.52 -2.67 16.79
N VAL A 115 -4.99 -3.82 16.34
CA VAL A 115 -3.92 -3.86 15.33
C VAL A 115 -4.38 -3.24 14.00
N GLU A 116 -5.61 -3.51 13.57
CA GLU A 116 -6.21 -2.89 12.38
C GLU A 116 -6.35 -1.37 12.50
N ALA A 117 -6.84 -0.89 13.65
CA ALA A 117 -6.97 0.54 13.91
C ALA A 117 -5.60 1.23 13.89
N LEU A 118 -4.59 0.65 14.54
CA LEU A 118 -3.22 1.15 14.52
C LEU A 118 -2.67 1.19 13.09
N ASN A 119 -2.83 0.10 12.33
CA ASN A 119 -2.29 0.00 10.98
C ASN A 119 -2.95 0.99 10.02
N LYS A 120 -4.28 1.09 10.02
CA LYS A 120 -5.01 1.94 9.08
C LYS A 120 -4.95 3.41 9.50
N LEU A 121 -5.36 3.71 10.73
CA LEU A 121 -5.42 5.10 11.22
C LEU A 121 -4.03 5.66 11.47
N GLY A 122 -3.11 4.85 12.01
CA GLY A 122 -1.72 5.26 12.21
C GLY A 122 -0.99 5.49 10.90
N PHE A 123 -1.14 4.59 9.91
CA PHE A 123 -0.56 4.82 8.58
C PHE A 123 -1.15 6.06 7.92
N LEU A 124 -2.48 6.23 7.94
CA LEU A 124 -3.13 7.40 7.36
C LEU A 124 -2.67 8.69 8.04
N GLY A 125 -2.62 8.71 9.38
CA GLY A 125 -2.17 9.87 10.15
C GLY A 125 -0.72 10.22 9.82
N LEU A 126 0.17 9.23 9.78
CA LEU A 126 1.57 9.43 9.42
C LEU A 126 1.73 9.90 7.96
N PHE A 127 1.02 9.27 7.03
CA PHE A 127 1.02 9.64 5.62
C PHE A 127 0.54 11.08 5.40
N LEU A 128 -0.53 11.50 6.08
CA LEU A 128 -1.01 12.87 6.01
C LEU A 128 -0.03 13.85 6.67
N ALA A 129 0.60 13.48 7.79
CA ALA A 129 1.57 14.33 8.47
C ALA A 129 2.78 14.67 7.60
N ILE A 130 3.30 13.70 6.83
CA ILE A 130 4.47 13.89 5.96
C ILE A 130 4.12 14.52 4.61
N THR A 131 2.88 14.36 4.12
CA THR A 131 2.48 14.90 2.80
C THR A 131 1.77 16.25 2.86
N SER A 132 1.34 16.69 4.05
CA SER A 132 0.61 17.96 4.20
C SER A 132 1.56 19.17 4.17
N PRO A 133 1.21 20.25 3.45
CA PRO A 133 1.97 21.48 3.50
C PRO A 133 1.94 22.13 4.91
N PRO A 134 3.02 22.83 5.31
CA PRO A 134 3.24 23.29 6.69
C PRO A 134 2.19 24.27 7.24
N ASN A 135 1.31 24.83 6.40
CA ASN A 135 0.28 25.81 6.79
C ASN A 135 -1.17 25.38 6.52
N THR A 136 -1.44 24.07 6.41
CA THR A 136 -2.81 23.58 6.18
C THR A 136 -3.53 23.37 7.51
N PRO A 137 -4.60 24.12 7.84
CA PRO A 137 -5.36 23.91 9.06
C PRO A 137 -5.87 22.46 9.11
N ARG A 138 -5.78 21.80 10.27
CA ARG A 138 -6.17 20.36 10.46
C ARG A 138 -7.57 20.02 9.93
N TRP A 139 -8.49 20.99 9.89
CA TRP A 139 -9.86 20.81 9.40
C TRP A 139 -10.01 20.91 7.87
N LEU A 140 -9.01 21.42 7.14
CA LEU A 140 -8.97 21.51 5.67
C LEU A 140 -8.27 20.31 5.00
N GLN A 141 -7.55 19.48 5.75
CA GLN A 141 -6.79 18.34 5.21
C GLN A 141 -7.70 17.23 4.65
N TRP A 142 -8.93 17.10 5.17
CA TRP A 142 -9.93 16.14 4.68
C TRP A 142 -10.60 16.57 3.38
N THR A 143 -10.77 17.89 3.16
CA THR A 143 -11.44 18.41 1.96
C THR A 143 -10.47 18.53 0.78
N SER A 144 -9.21 18.88 1.02
CA SER A 144 -8.23 19.11 -0.05
C SER A 144 -7.90 17.84 -0.87
N SER A 145 -7.82 16.67 -0.24
CA SER A 145 -7.45 15.41 -0.93
C SER A 145 -8.58 14.89 -1.83
N VAL A 146 -9.84 15.00 -1.38
CA VAL A 146 -11.02 14.63 -2.18
C VAL A 146 -11.23 15.64 -3.31
N THR A 147 -11.07 16.93 -3.01
CA THR A 147 -11.23 18.01 -3.99
C THR A 147 -10.14 17.96 -5.06
N ALA A 148 -8.86 17.76 -4.68
CA ALA A 148 -7.76 17.63 -5.63
C ALA A 148 -7.92 16.39 -6.56
N ALA A 149 -8.42 15.26 -6.03
CA ALA A 149 -8.68 14.07 -6.84
C ALA A 149 -9.83 14.29 -7.84
N ILE A 150 -10.90 14.97 -7.43
CA ILE A 150 -12.07 15.26 -8.27
C ILE A 150 -11.71 16.30 -9.35
N PHE A 151 -11.11 17.42 -8.96
CA PHE A 151 -10.75 18.50 -9.89
C PHE A 151 -9.62 18.09 -10.84
N GLY A 152 -8.64 17.28 -10.37
CA GLY A 152 -7.58 16.73 -11.22
C GLY A 152 -8.06 15.66 -12.21
N ARG A 153 -9.20 15.00 -11.94
CA ARG A 153 -9.86 14.12 -12.91
C ARG A 153 -10.65 14.93 -13.94
N ARG A 154 -11.32 16.01 -13.52
CA ARG A 154 -12.08 16.91 -14.41
C ARG A 154 -11.18 17.60 -15.45
N ARG A 155 -10.05 18.16 -15.03
CA ARG A 155 -9.09 18.84 -15.94
C ARG A 155 -8.56 17.93 -17.06
N ARG A 156 -8.27 16.67 -16.73
CA ARG A 156 -7.81 15.67 -17.72
C ARG A 156 -8.88 15.26 -18.72
N ILE A 157 -10.15 15.34 -18.33
CA ILE A 157 -11.27 15.06 -19.25
C ILE A 157 -11.43 16.25 -20.20
N GLU A 158 -11.37 17.48 -19.68
CA GLU A 158 -11.44 18.71 -20.48
C GLU A 158 -10.30 18.82 -21.51
N GLU A 159 -9.06 18.54 -21.10
CA GLU A 159 -7.90 18.50 -22.02
C GLU A 159 -8.05 17.45 -23.13
N LYS A 160 -8.55 16.25 -22.79
CA LYS A 160 -8.81 15.21 -23.79
C LYS A 160 -9.93 15.59 -24.74
N SER A 161 -11.00 16.22 -24.27
CA SER A 161 -12.08 16.68 -25.14
C SER A 161 -11.64 17.79 -26.10
N LEU A 162 -10.77 18.70 -25.65
CA LEU A 162 -10.23 19.77 -26.49
C LEU A 162 -9.27 19.23 -27.56
N GLN A 163 -8.44 18.24 -27.21
CA GLN A 163 -7.59 17.57 -28.19
C GLN A 163 -8.40 16.81 -29.24
N LEU A 164 -9.44 16.08 -28.84
CA LEU A 164 -10.32 15.36 -29.76
C LEU A 164 -11.06 16.31 -30.72
N GLN A 165 -11.53 17.46 -30.23
CA GLN A 165 -12.16 18.49 -31.08
C GLN A 165 -11.17 19.12 -32.06
N SER A 166 -9.93 19.38 -31.63
CA SER A 166 -8.88 19.87 -32.52
C SER A 166 -8.54 18.87 -33.62
N THR A 167 -8.38 17.58 -33.29
CA THR A 167 -8.06 16.55 -34.29
C THR A 167 -9.19 16.34 -35.29
N HIS A 168 -10.45 16.39 -34.83
CA HIS A 168 -11.60 16.24 -35.72
C HIS A 168 -11.80 17.46 -36.64
N GLY A 169 -11.54 18.68 -36.14
CA GLY A 169 -11.57 19.89 -36.96
C GLY A 169 -10.50 19.92 -38.06
N SER A 170 -9.31 19.40 -37.78
CA SER A 170 -8.23 19.28 -38.78
C SER A 170 -8.58 18.31 -39.92
N GLN A 171 -9.21 17.18 -39.60
CA GLN A 171 -9.60 16.17 -40.61
C GLN A 171 -10.69 16.68 -41.57
N ILE A 172 -11.64 17.45 -41.05
CA ILE A 172 -12.70 18.06 -41.89
C ILE A 172 -12.12 19.09 -42.85
N LEU A 173 -11.07 19.83 -42.45
CA LEU A 173 -10.39 20.80 -43.30
C LEU A 173 -9.55 20.12 -44.40
N GLU A 174 -8.88 19.00 -44.11
CA GLU A 174 -8.14 18.22 -45.12
C GLU A 174 -9.07 17.56 -46.16
N GLU A 175 -10.26 17.09 -45.76
CA GLU A 175 -11.26 16.55 -46.71
C GLU A 175 -11.86 17.64 -47.62
N PHE A 176 -11.89 18.90 -47.18
CA PHE A 176 -12.41 20.02 -47.97
C PHE A 176 -11.39 20.59 -48.97
N GLU A 177 -10.09 20.44 -48.72
CA GLU A 177 -9.02 20.90 -49.64
C GLU A 177 -8.68 19.88 -50.75
N THR A 178 -9.17 18.64 -50.65
CA THR A 178 -8.82 17.54 -51.57
C THR A 178 -9.97 17.07 -52.47
N GLY A 179 -11.13 17.73 -52.43
CA GLY A 179 -12.28 17.52 -53.33
C GLY A 179 -12.52 18.68 -54.28
#